data_AF-A0A6A1ULI7-F1
#
_entry.id   AF-A0A6A1ULI7-F1
#
_cell.length_a   1.000
_cell.length_b   1.000
_cell.length_c   1.000
_cell.angle_alpha   90.00
_cell.angle_beta   90.00
_cell.angle_gamma   90.00
#
_symmetry.space_group_name_H-M   'P 1'
#
loop_
_entity.id
_entity.type
_entity.pdbx_description
1 polymer ?
#
loop_
_entity_poly.entity_id
_entity_poly.type
_entity_poly.pdbx_seq_one_letter_code
_entity_poly.pdbx_strand_id
1 'polypeptide(L)'
;MAIALVFFTLLSSAAILPSESAYIAYNTTHRIFSDKLNVHLVPHSHDDVGWLKTVDQYYVGANNSIRGACVQNVLDSVISALLDDKNRKFIYVEMAFFQRWWRQQSVAMKVKVKELVNSGQLEFMHYDPPDGFTFEINDVSPPIQDDALLFDYNVQERVNDFVTAALTQGVAWGVVVLNYLFLGQIPIRKYVSNFPS
;
A
#
# COMPACT_ATOMS: atom_id res chain seq x y z
N MET A 1 -62.71 -8.76 -4.89
CA MET A 1 -61.36 -9.35 -5.03
C MET A 1 -60.41 -8.59 -5.96
N ALA A 2 -60.75 -7.40 -6.49
CA ALA A 2 -59.86 -6.65 -7.40
C ALA A 2 -59.13 -5.44 -6.75
N ILE A 3 -59.61 -4.94 -5.61
CA ILE A 3 -59.09 -3.69 -5.00
C ILE A 3 -57.87 -3.96 -4.10
N ALA A 4 -57.77 -5.15 -3.51
CA ALA A 4 -56.64 -5.53 -2.64
C ALA A 4 -55.33 -5.80 -3.40
N LEU A 5 -55.40 -6.10 -4.70
CA LEU A 5 -54.23 -6.35 -5.55
C LEU A 5 -53.53 -5.07 -6.00
N VAL A 6 -54.24 -3.94 -6.04
CA VAL A 6 -53.68 -2.65 -6.50
C VAL A 6 -52.85 -1.96 -5.42
N PHE A 7 -53.16 -2.17 -4.14
CA PHE A 7 -52.35 -1.64 -3.04
C PHE A 7 -51.04 -2.40 -2.83
N PHE A 8 -50.99 -3.69 -3.17
CA PHE A 8 -49.78 -4.49 -3.01
C PHE A 8 -48.74 -4.23 -4.12
N THR A 9 -49.17 -3.76 -5.30
CA THR A 9 -48.24 -3.38 -6.38
C THR A 9 -47.66 -1.98 -6.20
N LEU A 10 -48.35 -1.09 -5.47
CA LEU A 10 -47.86 0.27 -5.15
C LEU A 10 -46.82 0.31 -4.02
N LEU A 11 -46.79 -0.69 -3.11
CA LEU A 11 -45.78 -0.74 -2.05
C LEU A 11 -44.43 -1.35 -2.48
N SER A 12 -44.39 -2.11 -3.58
CA SER A 12 -43.17 -2.75 -4.09
C SER A 12 -42.34 -1.85 -5.01
N SER A 13 -42.79 -0.61 -5.24
CA SER A 13 -42.05 0.43 -5.95
C SER A 13 -41.46 1.46 -4.98
N ALA A 14 -41.00 1.00 -3.81
CA ALA A 14 -39.98 1.74 -3.07
C ALA A 14 -38.80 1.92 -4.02
N ALA A 15 -38.61 3.15 -4.49
CA ALA A 15 -37.60 3.53 -5.44
C ALA A 15 -36.24 3.01 -4.96
N ILE A 16 -35.67 2.07 -5.72
CA ILE A 16 -34.23 1.80 -5.68
C ILE A 16 -33.60 3.06 -6.27
N LEU A 17 -33.32 4.04 -5.41
CA LEU A 17 -32.45 5.14 -5.80
C LEU A 17 -31.07 4.52 -6.01
N PRO A 18 -30.48 4.61 -7.21
CA PRO A 18 -29.11 4.20 -7.40
C PRO A 18 -28.23 5.03 -6.47
N SER A 19 -27.55 4.40 -5.51
CA SER A 19 -26.46 5.05 -4.81
C SER A 19 -25.30 5.17 -5.80
N GLU A 20 -25.07 6.36 -6.34
CA GLU A 20 -23.80 6.65 -7.01
C GLU A 20 -22.71 6.60 -5.94
N SER A 21 -21.89 5.55 -5.95
CA SER A 21 -20.61 5.59 -5.27
C SER A 21 -19.73 6.57 -6.04
N ALA A 22 -19.55 7.76 -5.49
CA ALA A 22 -18.64 8.75 -6.04
C ALA A 22 -17.21 8.29 -5.79
N TYR A 23 -16.56 7.71 -6.81
CA TYR A 23 -15.13 7.46 -6.76
C TYR A 23 -14.40 8.80 -6.68
N ILE A 24 -13.71 9.05 -5.57
CA ILE A 24 -12.89 10.25 -5.40
C ILE A 24 -11.58 10.03 -6.14
N ALA A 25 -11.34 10.81 -7.20
CA ALA A 25 -10.05 10.81 -7.88
C ALA A 25 -8.99 11.52 -7.01
N TYR A 26 -8.01 10.76 -6.53
CA TYR A 26 -6.91 11.28 -5.73
C TYR A 26 -5.78 11.85 -6.61
N ASN A 27 -5.25 13.02 -6.24
CA ASN A 27 -4.01 13.53 -6.84
C ASN A 27 -2.81 12.87 -6.17
N THR A 28 -2.28 11.82 -6.79
CA THR A 28 -1.15 11.03 -6.27
C THR A 28 0.23 11.57 -6.65
N THR A 29 0.30 12.74 -7.29
CA THR A 29 1.58 13.32 -7.74
C THR A 29 2.42 13.78 -6.55
N HIS A 30 3.63 13.25 -6.40
CA HIS A 30 4.56 13.70 -5.35
C HIS A 30 5.16 15.07 -5.70
N ARG A 31 5.34 15.91 -4.68
CA ARG A 31 6.04 17.21 -4.77
C ARG A 31 6.82 17.45 -3.49
N ILE A 32 7.99 18.06 -3.62
CA ILE A 32 8.80 18.49 -2.48
C ILE A 32 8.61 20.01 -2.33
N PHE A 33 8.26 20.45 -1.13
CA PHE A 33 8.12 21.86 -0.76
C PHE A 33 9.23 22.22 0.23
N SER A 34 10.14 23.12 -0.16
CA SER A 34 11.33 23.45 0.62
C SER A 34 11.04 24.17 1.94
N ASP A 35 9.87 24.78 2.07
CA ASP A 35 9.40 25.54 3.23
C ASP A 35 8.49 24.75 4.17
N LYS A 36 8.30 23.44 3.90
CA LYS A 36 7.40 22.57 4.66
C LYS A 36 8.09 21.27 5.06
N LEU A 37 7.56 20.63 6.10
CA LEU A 37 7.87 19.23 6.37
C LEU A 37 7.36 18.39 5.20
N ASN A 38 8.25 17.64 4.56
CA ASN A 38 7.89 16.69 3.51
C ASN A 38 7.83 15.30 4.12
N VAL A 39 6.69 14.62 3.99
CA VAL A 39 6.54 13.25 4.46
C VAL A 39 6.58 12.30 3.28
N HIS A 40 7.54 11.38 3.32
CA HIS A 40 7.74 10.37 2.30
C HIS A 40 7.08 9.08 2.76
N LEU A 41 5.96 8.72 2.12
CA LEU A 41 5.33 7.41 2.32
C LEU A 41 6.14 6.37 1.56
N VAL A 42 6.64 5.35 2.28
CA VAL A 42 7.44 4.26 1.70
C VAL A 42 6.70 2.94 1.95
N PRO A 43 5.94 2.44 0.98
CA PRO A 43 5.23 1.16 1.11
C PRO A 43 6.18 -0.04 1.01
N HIS A 44 5.98 -1.05 1.86
CA HIS A 44 6.67 -2.34 1.85
C HIS A 44 5.79 -3.46 2.42
N SER A 45 6.32 -4.69 2.37
CA SER A 45 5.87 -5.86 3.13
C SER A 45 7.11 -6.47 3.79
N HIS A 46 6.97 -6.89 5.05
CA HIS A 46 8.02 -7.64 5.76
C HIS A 46 7.77 -9.14 5.61
N ASP A 47 8.52 -9.79 4.73
CA ASP A 47 8.27 -11.19 4.36
C ASP A 47 9.33 -12.13 4.97
N ASP A 48 9.18 -12.51 6.24
CA ASP A 48 10.10 -13.42 6.93
C ASP A 48 10.43 -14.69 6.10
N VAL A 49 11.71 -14.91 5.80
CA VAL A 49 12.18 -16.13 5.09
C VAL A 49 12.28 -17.32 6.08
N GLY A 50 11.14 -17.66 6.65
CA GLY A 50 11.00 -18.66 7.70
C GLY A 50 11.01 -18.05 9.11
N TRP A 51 9.96 -18.34 9.87
CA TRP A 51 9.80 -17.93 11.27
C TRP A 51 8.85 -18.90 11.98
N LEU A 52 7.54 -18.59 12.04
CA LEU A 52 6.50 -19.50 12.54
C LEU A 52 6.03 -20.52 11.49
N LYS A 53 6.13 -20.14 10.21
CA LYS A 53 5.86 -21.00 9.06
C LYS A 53 7.15 -21.24 8.30
N THR A 54 7.19 -22.33 7.54
CA THR A 54 8.30 -22.58 6.62
C THR A 54 8.27 -21.58 5.46
N VAL A 55 9.40 -21.41 4.78
CA VAL A 55 9.51 -20.58 3.57
C VAL A 55 8.43 -20.94 2.54
N ASP A 56 8.22 -22.23 2.28
CA ASP A 56 7.18 -22.68 1.35
C ASP A 56 5.77 -22.30 1.81
N GLN A 57 5.47 -22.49 3.09
CA GLN A 57 4.16 -22.18 3.65
C GLN A 57 3.85 -20.68 3.63
N TYR A 58 4.85 -19.83 3.89
CA TYR A 58 4.71 -18.39 3.71
C TYR A 58 4.52 -18.00 2.25
N TYR A 59 5.25 -18.63 1.33
CA TYR A 59 5.14 -18.33 -0.09
C TYR A 59 3.75 -18.62 -0.66
N VAL A 60 3.25 -19.84 -0.48
CA VAL A 60 1.97 -20.30 -1.07
C VAL A 60 0.75 -19.99 -0.20
N GLY A 61 0.94 -19.46 1.00
CA GLY A 61 -0.15 -19.22 1.94
C GLY A 61 -0.74 -20.49 2.57
N ALA A 62 0.05 -21.53 2.76
CA ALA A 62 -0.40 -22.75 3.45
C ALA A 62 -0.38 -22.58 4.99
N ASN A 63 -1.16 -23.38 5.71
CA ASN A 63 -1.22 -23.38 7.18
C ASN A 63 -1.50 -22.00 7.80
N ASN A 64 -2.44 -21.24 7.22
CA ASN A 64 -2.80 -19.91 7.72
C ASN A 64 -3.41 -19.89 9.12
N SER A 65 -3.80 -21.05 9.67
CA SER A 65 -4.18 -21.18 11.09
C SER A 65 -3.01 -20.87 12.05
N ILE A 66 -1.75 -20.99 11.61
CA ILE A 66 -0.57 -20.59 12.38
C ILE A 66 -0.34 -19.08 12.27
N ARG A 67 -0.34 -18.58 11.03
CA ARG A 67 -0.23 -17.15 10.69
C ARG A 67 -0.79 -16.91 9.30
N GLY A 68 -1.74 -15.99 9.17
CA GLY A 68 -2.29 -15.58 7.89
C GLY A 68 -1.26 -14.76 7.11
N ALA A 69 -0.63 -15.37 6.11
CA ALA A 69 0.38 -14.71 5.28
C ALA A 69 0.56 -15.50 3.98
N CYS A 70 0.60 -14.80 2.85
CA CYS A 70 0.80 -15.37 1.51
C CYS A 70 1.61 -14.41 0.65
N VAL A 71 2.92 -14.65 0.53
CA VAL A 71 3.83 -13.75 -0.20
C VAL A 71 3.51 -13.69 -1.69
N GLN A 72 3.01 -14.77 -2.27
CA GLN A 72 2.57 -14.76 -3.67
C GLN A 72 1.46 -13.72 -3.91
N ASN A 73 0.46 -13.67 -3.03
CA ASN A 73 -0.64 -12.71 -3.15
C ASN A 73 -0.17 -11.27 -2.95
N VAL A 74 0.80 -11.04 -2.05
CA VAL A 74 1.42 -9.73 -1.85
C VAL A 74 2.08 -9.27 -3.15
N LEU A 75 2.96 -10.08 -3.74
CA LEU A 75 3.65 -9.73 -4.97
C LEU A 75 2.67 -9.52 -6.14
N ASP A 76 1.69 -10.40 -6.31
CA ASP A 76 0.69 -10.28 -7.39
C ASP A 76 -0.13 -8.97 -7.27
N SER A 77 -0.58 -8.66 -6.05
CA SER A 77 -1.39 -7.45 -5.79
C SER A 77 -0.57 -6.16 -5.90
N VAL A 78 0.66 -6.14 -5.39
CA VAL A 78 1.57 -4.98 -5.49
C VAL A 78 1.87 -4.67 -6.95
N ILE A 79 2.19 -5.68 -7.77
CA ILE A 79 2.46 -5.45 -9.20
C ILE A 79 1.22 -4.91 -9.91
N SER A 80 0.02 -5.43 -9.62
CA SER A 80 -1.22 -4.87 -10.16
C SER A 80 -1.39 -3.41 -9.74
N ALA A 81 -1.24 -3.11 -8.45
CA ALA A 81 -1.42 -1.77 -7.91
C ALA A 81 -0.43 -0.75 -8.52
N LEU A 82 0.83 -1.15 -8.75
CA LEU A 82 1.83 -0.29 -9.38
C LEU A 82 1.52 0.00 -10.85
N LEU A 83 0.93 -0.96 -11.57
CA LEU A 83 0.54 -0.76 -12.97
C LEU A 83 -0.66 0.18 -13.11
N ASP A 84 -1.53 0.26 -12.11
CA ASP A 84 -2.73 1.09 -12.14
C ASP A 84 -2.44 2.59 -11.96
N ASP A 85 -1.36 2.96 -11.27
CA ASP A 85 -0.96 4.36 -11.08
C ASP A 85 0.56 4.52 -11.06
N LYS A 86 1.07 5.26 -12.04
CA LYS A 86 2.51 5.56 -12.24
C LYS A 86 3.17 6.29 -11.07
N ASN A 87 2.38 6.93 -10.20
CA ASN A 87 2.89 7.64 -9.04
C ASN A 87 3.08 6.74 -7.82
N ARG A 88 2.50 5.53 -7.83
CA ARG A 88 2.66 4.58 -6.73
C ARG A 88 4.08 4.03 -6.73
N LYS A 89 4.58 3.86 -5.50
CA LYS A 89 5.90 3.30 -5.21
C LYS A 89 5.75 2.16 -4.24
N PHE A 90 6.63 1.17 -4.37
CA PHE A 90 6.74 0.08 -3.42
C PHE A 90 8.19 -0.35 -3.35
N ILE A 91 8.65 -0.73 -2.17
CA ILE A 91 9.97 -1.31 -2.01
C ILE A 91 9.86 -2.72 -1.45
N TYR A 92 10.61 -3.65 -2.04
CA TYR A 92 10.59 -5.06 -1.68
C TYR A 92 11.97 -5.52 -1.22
N VAL A 93 12.04 -6.36 -0.20
CA VAL A 93 13.30 -6.66 0.49
C VAL A 93 13.75 -8.11 0.26
N GLU A 94 12.87 -9.08 0.48
CA GLU A 94 13.25 -10.49 0.62
C GLU A 94 13.42 -11.21 -0.72
N MET A 95 14.62 -11.11 -1.29
CA MET A 95 14.95 -11.66 -2.61
C MET A 95 14.72 -13.15 -2.77
N ALA A 96 14.73 -13.95 -1.69
CA ALA A 96 14.40 -15.37 -1.74
C ALA A 96 12.98 -15.61 -2.28
N PHE A 97 12.01 -14.84 -1.82
CA PHE A 97 10.63 -14.92 -2.30
C PHE A 97 10.47 -14.29 -3.68
N PHE A 98 11.04 -13.11 -3.90
CA PHE A 98 10.96 -12.44 -5.19
C PHE A 98 11.54 -13.30 -6.32
N GLN A 99 12.70 -13.95 -6.11
CA GLN A 99 13.31 -14.82 -7.11
C GLN A 99 12.45 -16.05 -7.42
N ARG A 100 11.80 -16.62 -6.40
CA ARG A 100 10.88 -17.74 -6.61
C ARG A 100 9.67 -17.31 -7.43
N TRP A 101 9.04 -16.20 -7.04
CA TRP A 101 7.92 -15.61 -7.77
C TRP A 101 8.31 -15.28 -9.22
N TRP A 102 9.45 -14.63 -9.43
CA TRP A 102 9.97 -14.27 -10.74
C TRP A 102 10.09 -15.46 -11.69
N ARG A 103 10.57 -16.61 -11.22
CA ARG A 103 10.71 -17.83 -12.03
C ARG A 103 9.36 -18.36 -12.54
N GLN A 104 8.29 -18.10 -11.81
CA GLN A 104 6.93 -18.55 -12.12
C GLN A 104 6.20 -17.61 -13.09
N GLN A 105 6.72 -16.40 -13.32
CA GLN A 105 6.05 -15.39 -14.14
C GLN A 105 6.19 -15.61 -15.64
N SER A 106 5.15 -15.21 -16.37
CA SER A 106 5.17 -15.14 -17.83
C SER A 106 6.17 -14.09 -18.33
N VAL A 107 6.64 -14.25 -19.58
CA VAL A 107 7.54 -13.27 -20.22
C VAL A 107 6.93 -11.87 -20.24
N ALA A 108 5.62 -11.76 -20.52
CA ALA A 108 4.91 -10.49 -20.53
C ALA A 108 4.91 -9.81 -19.14
N MET A 109 4.68 -10.57 -18.07
CA MET A 109 4.73 -10.03 -16.71
C MET A 109 6.14 -9.60 -16.34
N LYS A 110 7.16 -10.39 -16.70
CA LYS A 110 8.57 -10.05 -16.49
C LYS A 110 8.95 -8.74 -17.16
N VAL A 111 8.43 -8.45 -18.36
CA VAL A 111 8.64 -7.16 -19.04
C VAL A 111 8.02 -6.01 -18.22
N LYS A 112 6.77 -6.13 -17.81
CA LYS A 112 6.08 -5.11 -16.99
C LYS A 112 6.83 -4.82 -15.68
N VAL A 113 7.26 -5.86 -14.98
CA VAL A 113 8.04 -5.69 -13.73
C VAL A 113 9.37 -4.99 -13.99
N LYS A 114 10.07 -5.31 -15.09
CA LYS A 114 11.28 -4.58 -15.48
C LYS A 114 11.00 -3.09 -15.76
N GLU A 115 9.86 -2.77 -16.36
CA GLU A 115 9.43 -1.38 -16.57
C GLU A 115 9.15 -0.65 -15.25
N LEU A 116 8.50 -1.31 -14.28
CA LEU A 116 8.28 -0.78 -12.93
C LEU A 116 9.60 -0.51 -12.18
N VAL A 117 10.59 -1.39 -12.33
CA VAL A 117 11.93 -1.19 -11.77
C VAL A 117 12.65 -0.03 -12.47
N ASN A 118 12.59 0.03 -13.81
CA ASN A 118 13.26 1.08 -14.58
C ASN A 118 12.68 2.48 -14.33
N SER A 119 11.36 2.56 -14.10
CA SER A 119 10.66 3.79 -13.74
C SER A 119 10.87 4.20 -12.29
N GLY A 120 11.35 3.30 -11.43
CA GLY A 120 11.50 3.51 -9.99
C GLY A 120 10.18 3.44 -9.22
N GLN A 121 9.17 2.78 -9.79
CA GLN A 121 7.94 2.45 -9.05
C GLN A 121 8.14 1.23 -8.14
N LEU A 122 8.99 0.29 -8.53
CA LEU A 122 9.43 -0.83 -7.70
C LEU A 122 10.93 -0.69 -7.39
N GLU A 123 11.30 -0.60 -6.12
CA GLU A 123 12.69 -0.54 -5.67
C GLU A 123 13.00 -1.71 -4.72
N PHE A 124 14.27 -2.07 -4.53
CA PHE A 124 14.68 -3.15 -3.62
C PHE A 124 15.54 -2.60 -2.47
N MET A 125 15.17 -2.84 -1.19
CA MET A 125 15.72 -2.17 0.03
C MET A 125 15.71 -3.08 1.30
N HIS A 126 15.77 -2.52 2.53
CA HIS A 126 15.59 -3.17 3.86
C HIS A 126 15.11 -2.14 4.92
N TYR A 127 14.06 -2.41 5.73
CA TYR A 127 13.52 -1.51 6.81
C TYR A 127 12.21 -2.03 7.48
N ASP A 128 11.69 -1.26 8.47
CA ASP A 128 10.41 -1.43 9.21
C ASP A 128 9.55 -0.11 9.24
N PRO A 129 8.20 -0.17 9.41
CA PRO A 129 7.31 1.00 9.48
C PRO A 129 7.22 1.64 10.89
N PRO A 130 6.74 2.89 11.00
CA PRO A 130 6.34 3.49 12.28
C PRO A 130 5.11 2.80 12.89
N ASP A 131 5.01 2.82 14.22
CA ASP A 131 3.90 2.23 14.98
C ASP A 131 2.52 2.80 14.55
N GLY A 132 1.53 1.92 14.39
CA GLY A 132 0.17 2.27 13.92
C GLY A 132 -0.02 2.45 12.40
N PHE A 133 1.01 2.23 11.58
CA PHE A 133 0.99 2.39 10.11
C PHE A 133 1.42 1.14 9.34
N THR A 134 1.23 -0.04 9.95
CA THR A 134 1.72 -1.30 9.37
C THR A 134 0.79 -1.83 8.28
N PHE A 135 -0.53 -1.58 8.34
CA PHE A 135 -1.53 -1.94 7.30
C PHE A 135 -1.44 -3.37 6.74
N GLU A 136 -0.84 -4.28 7.49
CA GLU A 136 -0.64 -5.67 7.10
C GLU A 136 -1.90 -6.50 7.31
N ILE A 137 -1.97 -7.65 6.63
CA ILE A 137 -3.03 -8.61 6.88
C ILE A 137 -2.92 -9.16 8.31
N ASN A 138 -3.97 -8.96 9.12
CA ASN A 138 -4.04 -9.22 10.56
C ASN A 138 -3.32 -8.21 11.48
N ASP A 139 -2.96 -7.03 10.97
CA ASP A 139 -2.63 -5.91 11.84
C ASP A 139 -3.91 -5.38 12.53
N VAL A 140 -3.74 -4.84 13.75
CA VAL A 140 -4.83 -4.22 14.51
C VAL A 140 -5.03 -2.75 14.15
N SER A 141 -4.13 -2.16 13.35
CA SER A 141 -4.27 -0.78 12.89
C SER A 141 -5.52 -0.65 12.02
N PRO A 142 -6.44 0.29 12.33
CA PRO A 142 -7.65 0.46 11.54
C PRO A 142 -7.31 0.91 10.12
N PRO A 143 -7.98 0.38 9.07
CA PRO A 143 -7.80 0.89 7.71
C PRO A 143 -8.30 2.34 7.63
N ILE A 144 -7.83 3.08 6.62
CA ILE A 144 -8.41 4.39 6.31
C ILE A 144 -9.81 4.15 5.74
N GLN A 145 -10.82 4.78 6.33
CA GLN A 145 -12.19 4.82 5.84
C GLN A 145 -12.54 6.25 5.44
N ASP A 146 -12.64 6.45 4.12
CA ASP A 146 -12.77 7.74 3.44
C ASP A 146 -14.20 8.10 3.03
N ASP A 147 -15.16 7.18 3.18
CA ASP A 147 -16.59 7.46 3.00
C ASP A 147 -17.18 8.13 4.25
N ALA A 148 -17.52 9.42 4.11
CA ALA A 148 -18.07 10.25 5.18
C ALA A 148 -19.47 9.81 5.67
N LEU A 149 -20.14 8.90 4.95
CA LEU A 149 -21.45 8.36 5.33
C LEU A 149 -21.33 7.07 6.15
N LEU A 150 -20.14 6.48 6.26
CA LEU A 150 -19.90 5.30 7.08
C LEU A 150 -19.64 5.68 8.54
N PHE A 151 -20.09 4.81 9.46
CA PHE A 151 -20.00 5.05 10.90
C PHE A 151 -18.56 5.03 11.43
N ASP A 152 -17.64 4.44 10.67
CA ASP A 152 -16.22 4.26 10.95
C ASP A 152 -15.32 5.18 10.11
N TYR A 153 -15.89 6.26 9.52
CA TYR A 153 -15.12 7.32 8.88
C TYR A 153 -14.02 7.85 9.82
N ASN A 154 -12.76 7.78 9.38
CA ASN A 154 -11.61 8.08 10.25
C ASN A 154 -10.51 8.91 9.59
N VAL A 155 -10.73 9.47 8.40
CA VAL A 155 -9.68 10.23 7.66
C VAL A 155 -9.03 11.31 8.51
N GLN A 156 -9.82 12.12 9.22
CA GLN A 156 -9.28 13.25 10.00
C GLN A 156 -8.40 12.78 11.16
N GLU A 157 -8.77 11.69 11.83
CA GLU A 157 -8.00 11.08 12.91
C GLU A 157 -6.69 10.50 12.36
N ARG A 158 -6.77 9.71 11.29
CA ARG A 158 -5.59 9.10 10.64
C ARG A 158 -4.60 10.15 10.13
N VAL A 159 -5.09 11.29 9.64
CA VAL A 159 -4.26 12.44 9.25
C VAL A 159 -3.55 13.04 10.47
N ASN A 160 -4.27 13.23 11.58
CA ASN A 160 -3.70 13.80 12.80
C ASN A 160 -2.62 12.88 13.42
N ASP A 161 -2.87 11.57 13.45
CA ASP A 161 -1.92 10.56 13.92
C ASP A 161 -0.65 10.58 13.09
N PHE A 162 -0.82 10.65 11.76
CA PHE A 162 0.29 10.71 10.82
C PHE A 162 1.13 11.97 11.00
N VAL A 163 0.49 13.14 11.12
CA VAL A 163 1.17 14.41 11.38
C VAL A 163 1.95 14.34 12.69
N THR A 164 1.35 13.76 13.73
CA THR A 164 1.99 13.59 15.04
C THR A 164 3.21 12.66 14.96
N ALA A 165 3.09 11.51 14.29
CA ALA A 165 4.19 10.58 14.07
C ALA A 165 5.32 11.22 13.26
N ALA A 166 5.00 11.92 12.17
CA ALA A 166 5.97 12.60 11.32
C ALA A 166 6.71 13.72 12.05
N LEU A 167 6.01 14.51 12.87
CA LEU A 167 6.64 15.54 13.70
C LEU A 167 7.54 14.94 14.77
N THR A 168 7.09 13.87 15.44
CA THR A 168 7.87 13.16 16.46
C THR A 168 9.16 12.59 15.87
N GLN A 169 9.04 11.91 14.72
CA GLN A 169 10.20 11.40 13.98
C GLN A 169 11.09 12.57 13.52
N GLY A 170 10.53 13.61 12.94
CA GLY A 170 11.28 14.79 12.48
C GLY A 170 12.05 15.51 13.60
N VAL A 171 11.52 15.55 14.83
CA VAL A 171 12.26 16.04 16.01
C VAL A 171 13.37 15.08 16.41
N ALA A 172 13.09 13.76 16.44
CA ALA A 172 14.08 12.74 16.81
C ALA A 172 15.28 12.68 15.85
N TRP A 173 15.05 12.88 14.55
CA TRP A 173 16.11 12.92 13.52
C TRP A 173 16.70 14.32 13.32
N GLY A 174 16.32 15.30 14.14
CA GLY A 174 16.79 16.70 14.05
C GLY A 174 16.26 17.49 12.85
N VAL A 175 15.47 16.87 11.96
CA VAL A 175 14.94 17.45 10.72
C VAL A 175 14.02 18.65 10.97
N VAL A 176 13.26 18.66 12.06
CA VAL A 176 12.37 19.80 12.42
C VAL A 176 13.16 20.97 13.07
N VAL A 177 14.37 20.71 13.57
CA VAL A 177 15.26 21.74 14.16
C VAL A 177 16.22 22.34 13.11
N LEU A 178 16.33 21.72 11.93
CA LEU A 178 17.29 22.09 10.89
C LEU A 178 16.81 23.17 9.90
N ASN A 179 15.77 23.96 10.23
CA ASN A 179 15.59 25.26 9.56
C ASN A 179 16.71 26.27 9.93
N TYR A 180 17.66 25.89 10.79
CA TYR A 180 18.81 26.71 11.16
C TYR A 180 20.20 26.15 10.85
N LEU A 181 20.39 24.91 10.39
CA LEU A 181 21.75 24.42 10.11
C LEU A 181 21.84 23.48 8.89
N PHE A 182 22.68 23.89 7.93
CA PHE A 182 23.52 23.06 7.06
C PHE A 182 22.92 22.26 5.89
N LEU A 183 23.01 22.90 4.71
CA LEU A 183 23.63 22.45 3.46
C LEU A 183 24.25 21.02 3.41
N GLY A 184 23.93 20.24 2.36
CA GLY A 184 24.80 19.14 1.89
C GLY A 184 24.10 18.05 1.05
N GLN A 185 24.64 17.79 -0.15
CA GLN A 185 24.19 16.84 -1.20
C GLN A 185 24.35 15.35 -0.79
N ILE A 186 23.65 14.35 -1.39
CA ILE A 186 24.13 13.45 -2.49
C ILE A 186 23.02 12.40 -2.83
N PRO A 187 22.82 11.99 -4.12
CA PRO A 187 21.85 10.96 -4.51
C PRO A 187 22.44 9.54 -4.65
N ILE A 188 21.69 8.50 -4.27
CA ILE A 188 22.04 7.08 -4.49
C ILE A 188 21.22 6.54 -5.66
N ARG A 189 21.88 6.20 -6.78
CA ARG A 189 21.30 5.46 -7.91
C ARG A 189 22.36 4.51 -8.46
N LYS A 190 22.20 3.19 -8.27
CA LYS A 190 22.76 2.10 -9.09
C LYS A 190 22.50 0.76 -8.40
N TYR A 191 21.55 -0.04 -8.91
CA TYR A 191 21.60 -1.52 -8.93
C TYR A 191 20.43 -2.03 -9.79
N VAL A 192 20.52 -1.88 -11.12
CA VAL A 192 19.66 -2.60 -12.07
C VAL A 192 20.50 -2.95 -13.28
N SER A 193 21.31 -4.02 -13.19
CA SER A 193 21.99 -4.55 -14.39
C SER A 193 22.13 -6.05 -14.47
N ASN A 194 21.73 -6.84 -13.45
CA ASN A 194 22.06 -8.27 -13.41
C ASN A 194 20.85 -9.19 -13.16
N PHE A 195 19.80 -9.08 -13.98
CA PHE A 195 18.79 -10.13 -14.07
C PHE A 195 18.92 -10.86 -15.43
N PRO A 196 19.30 -12.15 -15.45
CA PRO A 196 19.33 -12.95 -16.67
C PRO A 196 17.93 -13.00 -17.31
N SER A 197 17.92 -12.97 -18.66
CA SER A 197 16.75 -13.10 -19.53
C SER A 197 15.96 -14.38 -19.28
#